data_AF-A0A426XY02-F1
#
_entry.id   AF-A0A426XY02-F1
#
_cell.length_a   1.000
_cell.length_b   1.000
_cell.length_c   1.000
_cell.angle_alpha   90.00
_cell.angle_beta   90.00
_cell.angle_gamma   90.00
#
_symmetry.space_group_name_H-M   'P 1'
#
loop_
_entity.id
_entity.type
_entity.pdbx_description
1 polymer ?
#
loop_
_entity_poly.entity_id
_entity_poly.type
_entity_poly.pdbx_seq_one_letter_code
_entity_poly.pdbx_strand_id
1 'polypeptide(L)'
;MDAIKQLEFKLVDWTTNFSAWVAAQRSYIKCLNGWLMKSIHYVPEITDDGVVPFSPGRLGAPPVFVICNYWSHSMDLISERDVVDALQAFAESVFNIWQKQKFEQQQRLLANRNMDSKLKLLERDEQLMLKQRKKMMLVSSENRISISEPVEHQGSTVNSLQFSLKQIFEAMENFSANFRKSYEVLHTRSEEEKQRRLREKAGVS
;
A
#
# COMPACT_ATOMS: atom_id res chain seq x y z
N MET A 1 7.14 -24.08 -15.67
CA MET A 1 7.00 -24.34 -14.21
C MET A 1 7.92 -23.44 -13.39
N ASP A 2 9.25 -23.59 -13.44
CA ASP A 2 10.13 -22.85 -12.53
C ASP A 2 10.08 -21.32 -12.70
N ALA A 3 10.11 -20.81 -13.94
CA ALA A 3 9.98 -19.38 -14.20
C ALA A 3 8.65 -18.77 -13.70
N ILE A 4 7.53 -19.50 -13.80
CA ILE A 4 6.21 -19.05 -13.32
C ILE A 4 6.17 -19.04 -11.79
N LYS A 5 6.77 -20.05 -11.15
CA LYS A 5 6.93 -20.10 -9.69
C LYS A 5 7.80 -18.94 -9.19
N GLN A 6 8.92 -18.68 -9.86
CA GLN A 6 9.79 -17.55 -9.51
C GLN A 6 9.06 -16.21 -9.68
N LEU A 7 8.28 -16.04 -10.76
CA LEU A 7 7.47 -14.84 -10.97
C LEU A 7 6.45 -14.65 -9.85
N GLU A 8 5.68 -15.70 -9.51
CA GLU A 8 4.74 -15.67 -8.37
C GLU A 8 5.43 -15.20 -7.08
N PHE A 9 6.60 -15.78 -6.76
CA PHE A 9 7.32 -15.45 -5.53
C PHE A 9 7.76 -13.99 -5.52
N LYS A 10 8.25 -13.49 -6.66
CA LYS A 10 8.63 -12.08 -6.82
C LYS A 10 7.44 -11.14 -6.69
N LEU A 11 6.26 -11.52 -7.17
CA LEU A 11 5.04 -10.71 -7.03
C LEU A 11 4.58 -10.62 -5.58
N VAL A 12 4.63 -11.73 -4.85
CA VAL A 12 4.30 -11.72 -3.42
C VAL A 12 5.29 -10.87 -2.65
N ASP A 13 6.59 -11.01 -2.90
CA ASP A 13 7.61 -10.20 -2.26
C ASP A 13 7.44 -8.71 -2.61
N TRP A 14 7.18 -8.38 -3.87
CA TRP A 14 6.91 -7.01 -4.31
C TRP A 14 5.70 -6.41 -3.57
N THR A 15 4.59 -7.15 -3.50
CA THR A 15 3.37 -6.70 -2.80
C THR A 15 3.62 -6.45 -1.32
N THR A 16 4.32 -7.37 -0.65
CA THR A 16 4.67 -7.24 0.78
C THR A 16 5.58 -6.05 1.02
N ASN A 17 6.62 -5.88 0.19
CA ASN A 17 7.61 -4.83 0.34
C ASN A 17 7.02 -3.45 0.03
N PHE A 18 6.15 -3.36 -0.99
CA PHE A 18 5.46 -2.13 -1.33
C PHE A 18 4.57 -1.67 -0.17
N SER A 19 3.73 -2.57 0.36
CA SER A 19 2.84 -2.25 1.48
C SER A 19 3.64 -1.86 2.73
N ALA A 20 4.70 -2.60 3.05
CA ALA A 20 5.59 -2.28 4.18
C ALA A 20 6.29 -0.92 3.99
N TRP A 21 6.70 -0.58 2.77
CA TRP A 21 7.33 0.70 2.47
C TRP A 21 6.36 1.86 2.66
N VAL A 22 5.11 1.76 2.18
CA VAL A 22 4.08 2.79 2.41
C VAL A 22 3.77 2.94 3.89
N ALA A 23 3.60 1.82 4.60
CA ALA A 23 3.38 1.82 6.04
C ALA A 23 4.54 2.47 6.80
N ALA A 24 5.79 2.19 6.41
CA ALA A 24 6.97 2.80 7.01
C ALA A 24 7.02 4.32 6.82
N GLN A 25 6.69 4.83 5.63
CA GLN A 25 6.58 6.27 5.39
C GLN A 25 5.51 6.92 6.28
N ARG A 26 4.32 6.34 6.31
CA ARG A 26 3.20 6.82 7.13
C ARG A 26 3.58 6.82 8.62
N SER A 27 4.19 5.74 9.11
CA SER A 27 4.64 5.61 10.49
C SER A 27 5.73 6.61 10.84
N TYR A 28 6.70 6.84 9.96
CA TYR A 28 7.76 7.83 10.19
C TYR A 28 7.18 9.23 10.42
N ILE A 29 6.25 9.63 9.56
CA ILE A 29 5.64 10.98 9.62
C ILE A 29 4.76 11.11 10.86
N LYS A 30 4.01 10.06 11.22
CA LYS A 30 3.25 10.01 12.49
C LYS A 30 4.15 10.13 13.72
N CYS A 31 5.26 9.39 13.74
CA CYS A 31 6.23 9.47 14.83
C CYS A 31 6.85 10.87 14.93
N LEU A 32 7.21 11.48 13.80
CA LEU A 32 7.73 12.85 13.76
C LEU A 32 6.70 13.85 14.31
N ASN A 33 5.44 13.76 13.88
CA ASN A 33 4.38 14.63 14.39
C ASN A 33 4.15 14.42 15.89
N GLY A 34 4.06 13.17 16.34
CA GLY A 34 3.89 12.85 17.76
C GLY A 34 5.07 13.31 18.63
N TRP A 35 6.30 13.20 18.12
CA TRP A 35 7.50 13.72 18.79
C TRP A 35 7.46 15.24 18.92
N LEU A 36 7.15 15.95 17.82
CA LEU A 36 6.96 17.40 17.86
C LEU A 36 5.91 17.76 18.91
N MET A 37 4.71 17.18 18.85
CA MET A 37 3.63 17.49 19.80
C MET A 37 4.02 17.35 21.29
N LYS A 38 4.93 16.43 21.63
CA LYS A 38 5.45 16.28 23.01
C LYS A 38 6.39 17.41 23.44
N SER A 39 7.01 18.11 22.50
CA SER A 39 7.89 19.26 22.76
C SER A 39 7.14 20.55 23.12
N ILE A 40 5.81 20.57 22.96
CA ILE A 40 4.98 21.70 23.42
C ILE A 40 4.50 21.40 24.83
N HIS A 41 4.76 22.32 25.76
CA HIS A 41 4.07 22.33 27.05
C HIS A 41 2.67 22.92 26.84
N TYR A 42 1.70 22.07 26.49
CA TYR A 42 0.32 22.49 26.30
C TYR A 42 -0.40 22.56 27.65
N VAL A 43 -0.76 23.76 28.08
CA VAL A 43 -1.70 23.99 29.17
C VAL A 43 -3.06 24.28 28.51
N PRO A 44 -4.06 23.39 28.65
CA PRO A 44 -5.37 23.62 28.07
C PRO A 44 -6.01 24.89 28.66
N GLU A 45 -6.45 25.79 27.78
CA GLU A 45 -7.21 26.96 28.19
C GLU A 45 -8.64 26.50 28.53
N ILE A 46 -9.04 26.69 29.79
CA ILE A 46 -10.38 26.39 30.28
C ILE A 46 -11.17 27.69 30.25
N THR A 47 -12.17 27.74 29.37
CA THR A 47 -13.17 28.81 29.31
C THR A 47 -14.46 28.35 30.00
N ASP A 48 -15.39 29.27 30.30
CA ASP A 48 -16.70 28.92 30.89
C ASP A 48 -17.49 27.88 30.07
N ASP A 49 -17.20 27.77 28.77
CA ASP A 49 -17.78 26.79 27.84
C ASP A 49 -17.02 25.45 27.76
N GLY A 50 -15.98 25.26 28.59
CA GLY A 50 -15.15 24.04 28.64
C GLY A 50 -13.74 24.21 28.04
N VAL A 51 -13.09 23.08 27.75
CA VAL A 51 -11.71 23.05 27.21
C VAL A 51 -11.73 23.41 25.73
N VAL A 52 -11.01 24.47 25.37
CA VAL A 52 -10.90 24.91 23.97
C VAL A 52 -10.17 23.84 23.13
N PRO A 53 -10.66 23.50 21.91
CA PRO A 53 -9.98 22.58 21.02
C PRO A 53 -8.54 23.02 20.70
N PHE A 54 -7.60 22.07 20.75
CA PHE A 54 -6.20 22.36 20.47
C PHE A 54 -6.02 22.93 19.07
N SER A 55 -5.52 24.16 18.98
CA SER A 55 -5.15 24.80 17.71
C SER A 55 -3.71 25.29 17.82
N PRO A 56 -2.73 24.60 17.20
CA PRO A 56 -1.32 24.96 17.33
C PRO A 56 -1.02 26.41 16.91
N GLY A 57 -1.76 26.93 15.91
CA GLY A 57 -1.65 28.32 15.46
C GLY A 57 -2.13 29.36 16.48
N ARG A 58 -3.10 29.02 17.36
CA ARG A 58 -3.57 29.93 18.43
C ARG A 58 -2.60 30.00 19.61
N LEU A 59 -1.76 28.97 19.79
CA LEU A 59 -0.80 28.85 20.87
C LEU A 59 0.58 29.42 20.50
N GLY A 60 0.69 30.13 19.37
CA GLY A 60 1.98 30.64 18.87
C GLY A 60 2.98 29.54 18.47
N ALA A 61 2.54 28.28 18.35
CA ALA A 61 3.42 27.16 18.05
C ALA A 61 4.16 27.42 16.72
N PRO A 62 5.47 27.15 16.62
CA PRO A 62 6.21 27.36 15.39
C PRO A 62 5.54 26.73 14.15
N PRO A 63 5.66 27.31 12.94
CA PRO A 63 5.02 26.80 11.72
C PRO A 63 5.23 25.30 11.44
N VAL A 64 6.37 24.75 11.88
CA VAL A 64 6.70 23.33 11.76
C VAL A 64 5.65 22.40 12.39
N PHE A 65 4.97 22.82 13.47
CA PHE A 65 3.94 22.03 14.12
C PHE A 65 2.69 21.89 13.27
N VAL A 66 2.27 22.99 12.63
CA VAL A 66 1.12 23.04 11.73
C VAL A 66 1.41 22.22 10.48
N ILE A 67 2.60 22.42 9.88
CA ILE A 67 3.03 21.72 8.66
C ILE A 67 3.15 20.21 8.91
N CYS A 68 3.82 19.78 9.99
CA CYS A 68 3.97 18.35 10.29
C CYS A 68 2.64 17.69 10.68
N ASN A 69 1.73 18.41 11.36
CA ASN A 69 0.41 17.88 11.66
C ASN A 69 -0.40 17.67 10.37
N TYR A 70 -0.37 18.65 9.47
CA TYR A 70 -1.04 18.51 8.18
C TYR A 70 -0.42 17.42 7.31
N TRP A 71 0.91 17.31 7.28
CA TRP A 71 1.60 16.25 6.56
C TRP A 71 1.19 14.87 7.08
N SER A 72 1.13 14.68 8.40
CA SER A 72 0.66 13.43 9.00
C SER A 72 -0.76 13.07 8.57
N HIS A 73 -1.68 14.03 8.58
CA HIS A 73 -3.05 13.78 8.11
C HIS A 73 -3.11 13.50 6.61
N SER A 74 -2.29 14.19 5.80
CA SER A 74 -2.25 13.99 4.35
C SER A 74 -1.78 12.57 4.00
N MET A 75 -0.86 12.00 4.77
CA MET A 75 -0.39 10.62 4.60
C MET A 75 -1.44 9.56 4.94
N ASP A 76 -2.44 9.90 5.76
CA ASP A 76 -3.56 9.00 6.06
C ASP A 76 -4.60 8.96 4.93
N LEU A 77 -4.63 9.99 4.07
CA LEU A 77 -5.52 10.05 2.91
C LEU A 77 -4.99 9.27 1.70
N ILE A 78 -3.69 8.98 1.67
CA ILE A 78 -3.09 8.25 0.54
C ILE A 78 -3.25 6.75 0.78
N SER A 79 -3.96 6.11 -0.14
CA SER A 79 -4.22 4.67 -0.12
C SER A 79 -3.33 3.93 -1.11
N GLU A 80 -2.67 2.88 -0.63
CA GLU A 80 -1.91 1.90 -1.41
C GLU A 80 -2.79 0.78 -2.00
N ARG A 81 -4.08 0.76 -1.66
CA ARG A 81 -5.00 -0.36 -1.94
C ARG A 81 -5.03 -0.75 -3.41
N ASP A 82 -5.22 0.21 -4.32
CA ASP A 82 -5.39 -0.09 -5.74
C ASP A 82 -4.14 -0.75 -6.35
N VAL A 83 -2.95 -0.37 -5.87
CA VAL A 83 -1.69 -1.00 -6.30
C VAL A 83 -1.59 -2.42 -5.75
N VAL A 84 -1.95 -2.62 -4.48
CA VAL A 84 -1.96 -3.95 -3.85
C VAL A 84 -2.95 -4.88 -4.54
N ASP A 85 -4.15 -4.40 -4.87
CA ASP A 85 -5.19 -5.16 -5.54
C ASP A 85 -4.78 -5.52 -6.98
N ALA A 86 -4.19 -4.59 -7.72
CA ALA A 86 -3.67 -4.86 -9.07
C ALA A 86 -2.53 -5.91 -9.06
N LEU A 87 -1.62 -5.83 -8.08
CA LEU A 87 -0.56 -6.83 -7.90
C LEU A 87 -1.12 -8.22 -7.54
N GLN A 88 -2.16 -8.27 -6.72
CA GLN A 88 -2.85 -9.52 -6.35
C GLN A 88 -3.57 -10.13 -7.55
N ALA A 89 -4.27 -9.34 -8.36
CA ALA A 89 -4.93 -9.82 -9.57
C ALA A 89 -3.94 -10.38 -10.60
N PHE A 90 -2.76 -9.75 -10.72
CA PHE A 90 -1.69 -10.26 -11.58
C PHE A 90 -1.10 -11.59 -11.04
N ALA A 91 -0.83 -11.67 -9.73
CA ALA A 91 -0.38 -12.93 -9.11
C ALA A 91 -1.42 -14.05 -9.22
N GLU A 92 -2.71 -13.74 -9.08
CA GLU A 92 -3.77 -14.70 -9.31
C GLU A 92 -3.76 -15.25 -10.75
N SER A 93 -3.55 -14.38 -11.74
CA SER A 93 -3.40 -14.79 -13.14
C SER A 93 -2.19 -15.72 -13.33
N VAL A 94 -1.04 -15.40 -12.72
CA VAL A 94 0.19 -16.22 -12.78
C VAL A 94 -0.02 -17.58 -12.10
N PHE A 95 -0.64 -17.60 -10.93
CA PHE A 95 -0.96 -18.84 -10.22
C PHE A 95 -1.94 -19.72 -11.00
N ASN A 96 -2.94 -19.15 -11.67
CA ASN A 96 -3.87 -19.92 -12.50
C ASN A 96 -3.16 -20.60 -13.68
N ILE A 97 -2.17 -19.92 -14.28
CA ILE A 97 -1.30 -20.52 -15.30
C ILE A 97 -0.49 -21.67 -14.71
N TRP A 98 0.09 -21.46 -13.52
CA TRP A 98 0.86 -22.49 -12.84
C TRP A 98 0.00 -23.73 -12.54
N GLN A 99 -1.22 -23.56 -12.01
CA GLN A 99 -2.15 -24.65 -11.72
C GLN A 99 -2.48 -25.45 -12.97
N LYS A 100 -2.79 -24.77 -14.08
CA LYS A 100 -3.08 -25.44 -15.35
C LYS A 100 -1.89 -26.28 -15.83
N GLN A 101 -0.68 -25.71 -15.81
CA GLN A 101 0.53 -26.43 -16.19
C GLN A 101 0.83 -27.60 -15.25
N LYS A 102 0.64 -27.43 -13.95
CA LYS A 102 0.82 -28.49 -12.96
C LYS A 102 -0.13 -29.65 -13.20
N PHE A 103 -1.39 -29.37 -13.47
CA PHE A 103 -2.41 -30.39 -13.76
C PHE A 103 -2.06 -31.17 -15.04
N GLU A 104 -1.70 -30.49 -16.12
CA GLU A 104 -1.26 -31.13 -17.36
C GLU A 104 -0.01 -32.02 -17.16
N GLN A 105 0.95 -31.55 -16.35
CA GLN A 105 2.14 -32.34 -16.02
C GLN A 105 1.83 -33.54 -15.12
N GLN A 106 0.96 -33.37 -14.14
CA GLN A 106 0.53 -34.46 -13.25
C GLN A 106 -0.16 -35.58 -14.03
N GLN A 107 -1.06 -35.24 -14.98
CA GLN A 107 -1.68 -36.24 -15.86
C GLN A 107 -0.65 -37.01 -16.69
N ARG A 108 0.32 -36.30 -17.29
CA ARG A 108 1.41 -36.94 -18.06
C ARG A 108 2.27 -37.89 -17.22
N LEU A 109 2.52 -37.55 -15.96
CA LEU A 109 3.29 -38.39 -15.05
C LEU A 109 2.49 -39.60 -14.58
N LEU A 110 1.20 -39.47 -14.29
CA LEU A 110 0.34 -40.59 -13.90
C LEU A 110 0.18 -41.61 -15.04
N ALA A 111 0.20 -41.16 -16.30
CA ALA A 111 0.23 -42.04 -17.46
C ALA A 111 1.54 -42.86 -17.58
N ASN A 112 2.61 -42.45 -16.89
CA ASN A 112 3.94 -43.04 -17.00
C ASN A 112 4.34 -43.69 -15.66
N ARG A 113 4.15 -45.01 -15.55
CA ARG A 113 4.10 -45.79 -14.29
C ARG A 113 5.35 -45.76 -13.37
N ASN A 114 6.42 -45.05 -13.70
CA ASN A 114 7.70 -45.04 -12.96
C ASN A 114 8.21 -43.64 -12.56
N MET A 115 7.31 -42.68 -12.28
CA MET A 115 7.70 -41.28 -12.01
C MET A 115 7.34 -40.75 -10.61
N ASP A 116 7.30 -41.62 -9.59
CA ASP A 116 6.94 -41.27 -8.21
C ASP A 116 7.75 -40.10 -7.63
N SER A 117 9.06 -40.06 -7.88
CA SER A 117 9.92 -38.97 -7.40
C SER A 117 9.54 -37.61 -8.00
N LYS A 118 9.05 -37.58 -9.25
CA LYS A 118 8.59 -36.34 -9.89
C LYS A 118 7.21 -35.90 -9.38
N LEU A 119 6.34 -36.86 -9.07
CA LEU A 119 5.04 -36.59 -8.42
C LEU A 119 5.24 -35.94 -7.05
N LYS A 120 6.15 -36.48 -6.22
CA LYS A 120 6.50 -35.89 -4.91
C LYS A 120 7.06 -34.47 -5.03
N LEU A 121 7.86 -34.20 -6.06
CA LEU A 121 8.38 -32.85 -6.32
C LEU A 121 7.25 -31.86 -6.67
N LEU A 122 6.31 -32.25 -7.53
CA LEU A 122 5.16 -31.42 -7.90
C LEU A 122 4.27 -31.10 -6.69
N GLU A 123 4.03 -32.08 -5.82
CA GLU A 123 3.28 -31.89 -4.58
C GLU A 123 3.99 -30.91 -3.63
N ARG A 124 5.32 -31.01 -3.52
CA ARG A 124 6.12 -30.07 -2.73
C ARG A 124 6.06 -28.64 -3.32
N ASP A 125 6.15 -28.51 -4.63
CA ASP A 125 6.03 -27.22 -5.31
C ASP A 125 4.62 -26.61 -5.10
N GLU A 126 3.56 -27.43 -5.10
CA GLU A 126 2.18 -26.99 -4.79
C GLU A 126 2.05 -26.43 -3.38
N GLN A 127 2.59 -27.12 -2.39
CA GLN A 127 2.59 -26.64 -1.00
C GLN A 127 3.31 -25.29 -0.87
N LEU A 128 4.43 -25.11 -1.58
CA LEU A 128 5.17 -23.85 -1.58
C LEU A 128 4.38 -22.71 -2.23
N MET A 129 3.75 -22.97 -3.38
CA MET A 129 2.92 -21.97 -4.08
C MET A 129 1.72 -21.55 -3.23
N LEU A 130 1.00 -22.50 -2.62
CA LEU A 130 -0.11 -22.22 -1.72
C LEU A 130 0.32 -21.42 -0.48
N LYS A 131 1.47 -21.77 0.11
CA LYS A 131 2.05 -21.03 1.24
C LYS A 131 2.35 -19.58 0.85
N GLN A 132 2.92 -19.38 -0.33
CA GLN A 132 3.26 -18.03 -0.81
C GLN A 132 2.01 -17.21 -1.12
N ARG A 133 0.97 -17.82 -1.70
CA ARG A 133 -0.32 -17.17 -1.94
C ARG A 133 -1.04 -16.79 -0.64
N LYS A 134 -0.95 -17.63 0.39
CA LYS A 134 -1.45 -17.31 1.73
C LYS A 134 -0.73 -16.11 2.36
N LYS A 135 0.61 -16.02 2.20
CA LYS A 135 1.40 -14.85 2.63
C LYS A 135 0.89 -13.57 1.99
N MET A 136 0.57 -13.60 0.70
CA MET A 136 0.04 -12.45 -0.04
C MET A 136 -1.34 -12.00 0.47
N MET A 137 -2.26 -12.94 0.69
CA MET A 137 -3.60 -12.60 1.19
C MET A 137 -3.59 -11.92 2.57
N LEU A 138 -2.60 -12.24 3.42
CA LEU A 138 -2.44 -11.62 4.74
C LEU A 138 -2.05 -10.13 4.64
N VAL A 139 -1.39 -9.71 3.56
CA VAL A 139 -1.03 -8.29 3.33
C VAL A 139 -2.28 -7.43 3.11
N SER A 140 -3.34 -8.00 2.53
CA SER A 140 -4.58 -7.27 2.27
C SER A 140 -5.54 -7.25 3.47
N SER A 141 -5.44 -8.21 4.41
CA SER A 141 -6.36 -8.29 5.55
C SER A 141 -6.22 -7.16 6.58
N GLU A 142 -5.14 -6.38 6.57
CA GLU A 142 -5.06 -5.16 7.40
C GLU A 142 -6.00 -4.04 6.90
N ASN A 143 -6.67 -4.22 5.74
CA ASN A 143 -7.47 -3.15 5.10
C ASN A 143 -8.82 -3.60 4.51
N ARG A 144 -9.38 -4.76 4.88
CA ARG A 144 -10.63 -5.29 4.28
C ARG A 144 -11.91 -4.92 5.05
N ILE A 145 -12.71 -4.02 4.45
CA ILE A 145 -14.17 -4.18 4.41
C ILE A 145 -14.46 -4.95 3.12
N SER A 146 -15.13 -6.09 3.26
CA SER A 146 -15.34 -7.12 2.24
C SER A 146 -16.08 -6.63 0.99
N ILE A 147 -15.57 -6.92 -0.21
CA ILE A 147 -16.38 -7.09 -1.45
C ILE A 147 -15.73 -8.16 -2.37
N SER A 148 -16.54 -9.20 -2.63
CA SER A 148 -16.77 -10.08 -3.79
C SER A 148 -15.65 -10.83 -4.54
N GLU A 149 -16.02 -12.08 -4.87
CA GLU A 149 -15.34 -13.05 -5.75
C GLU A 149 -15.10 -12.53 -7.18
N PRO A 150 -14.00 -12.92 -7.85
CA PRO A 150 -13.72 -12.51 -9.22
C PRO A 150 -14.55 -13.32 -10.24
N VAL A 151 -15.23 -12.59 -11.12
CA VAL A 151 -15.91 -13.11 -12.31
C VAL A 151 -14.88 -13.57 -13.34
N GLU A 152 -14.96 -14.85 -13.72
CA GLU A 152 -14.15 -15.47 -14.78
C GLU A 152 -14.29 -14.72 -16.11
N HIS A 153 -13.21 -14.03 -16.54
CA HIS A 153 -13.09 -13.54 -17.90
C HIS A 153 -12.28 -14.54 -18.74
N GLN A 154 -12.99 -15.24 -19.63
CA GLN A 154 -12.42 -16.12 -20.66
C GLN A 154 -11.75 -15.29 -21.78
N GLY A 155 -10.58 -14.73 -21.48
CA GLY A 155 -9.65 -14.21 -22.48
C GLY A 155 -8.49 -15.19 -22.72
N SER A 156 -7.81 -15.06 -23.86
CA SER A 156 -6.49 -15.67 -24.05
C SER A 156 -5.58 -15.33 -22.86
N THR A 157 -4.93 -16.33 -22.28
CA THR A 157 -4.12 -16.21 -21.06
C THR A 157 -2.98 -15.18 -21.17
N VAL A 158 -2.50 -14.91 -22.38
CA VAL A 158 -1.48 -13.88 -22.63
C VAL A 158 -2.11 -12.48 -22.59
N ASN A 159 -3.32 -12.33 -23.13
CA ASN A 159 -4.05 -11.06 -23.12
C ASN A 159 -4.47 -10.68 -21.69
N SER A 160 -4.80 -11.67 -20.84
CA SER A 160 -5.14 -11.43 -19.43
C SER A 160 -3.92 -11.01 -18.60
N LEU A 161 -2.74 -11.59 -18.84
CA LEU A 161 -1.49 -11.16 -18.20
C LEU A 161 -1.08 -9.75 -18.61
N GLN A 162 -1.14 -9.43 -19.91
CA GLN A 162 -0.81 -8.10 -20.39
C GLN A 162 -1.76 -7.05 -19.81
N PHE A 163 -3.06 -7.37 -19.73
CA PHE A 163 -4.06 -6.51 -19.13
C PHE A 163 -3.79 -6.27 -17.63
N SER A 164 -3.59 -7.32 -16.85
CA SER A 164 -3.32 -7.19 -15.41
C SER A 164 -1.99 -6.49 -15.12
N LEU A 165 -0.97 -6.66 -15.98
CA LEU A 165 0.27 -5.91 -15.89
C LEU A 165 0.05 -4.40 -16.13
N LYS A 166 -0.77 -4.05 -17.12
CA LYS A 166 -1.13 -2.65 -17.38
C LYS A 166 -1.84 -2.02 -16.17
N GLN A 167 -2.75 -2.77 -15.54
CA GLN A 167 -3.46 -2.30 -14.34
C GLN A 167 -2.51 -1.98 -13.18
N ILE A 168 -1.41 -2.74 -13.00
CA ILE A 168 -0.40 -2.42 -11.98
C ILE A 168 0.21 -1.04 -12.25
N PHE A 169 0.64 -0.78 -13.49
CA PHE A 169 1.28 0.50 -13.82
C PHE A 169 0.33 1.68 -13.70
N GLU A 170 -0.92 1.52 -14.12
CA GLU A 170 -1.96 2.54 -13.98
C GLU A 170 -2.25 2.84 -12.50
N ALA A 171 -2.35 1.81 -11.65
CA ALA A 171 -2.51 1.97 -10.22
C ALA A 171 -1.29 2.68 -9.58
N MET A 172 -0.06 2.33 -9.99
CA MET A 172 1.16 2.99 -9.50
C MET A 172 1.26 4.45 -9.95
N GLU A 173 0.83 4.77 -11.16
CA GLU A 173 0.77 6.14 -11.67
C GLU A 173 -0.22 6.98 -10.85
N ASN A 174 -1.43 6.45 -10.63
CA ASN A 174 -2.44 7.11 -9.79
C ASN A 174 -1.97 7.29 -8.35
N PHE A 175 -1.36 6.26 -7.76
CA PHE A 175 -0.75 6.33 -6.43
C PHE A 175 0.32 7.43 -6.36
N SER A 176 1.19 7.51 -7.36
CA SER A 176 2.26 8.52 -7.42
C SER A 176 1.69 9.93 -7.62
N ALA A 177 0.65 10.08 -8.44
CA ALA A 177 -0.06 11.33 -8.65
C ALA A 177 -0.73 11.82 -7.35
N ASN A 178 -1.33 10.91 -6.59
CA ASN A 178 -1.92 11.22 -5.28
C ASN A 178 -0.85 11.68 -4.28
N PHE A 179 0.29 10.99 -4.22
CA PHE A 179 1.44 11.41 -3.40
C PHE A 179 1.91 12.81 -3.77
N ARG A 180 2.14 13.05 -5.07
CA ARG A 180 2.57 14.36 -5.59
C ARG A 180 1.59 15.46 -5.21
N LYS A 181 0.29 15.24 -5.42
CA LYS A 181 -0.76 16.21 -5.08
C LYS A 181 -0.76 16.55 -3.59
N SER A 182 -0.61 15.56 -2.72
CA SER A 182 -0.50 15.79 -1.27
C SER A 182 0.70 16.66 -0.90
N TYR A 183 1.85 16.46 -1.55
CA TYR A 183 3.03 17.30 -1.33
C TYR A 183 2.88 18.72 -1.91
N GLU A 184 2.24 18.88 -3.07
CA GLU A 184 1.93 20.20 -3.64
C GLU A 184 1.03 21.00 -2.70
N VAL A 185 -0.02 20.38 -2.13
CA VAL A 185 -0.89 21.04 -1.14
C VAL A 185 -0.11 21.38 0.14
N LEU A 186 0.75 20.48 0.62
CA LEU A 186 1.60 20.71 1.78
C LEU A 186 2.54 21.91 1.55
N HIS A 187 3.15 21.99 0.36
CA HIS A 187 4.03 23.09 -0.02
C HIS A 187 3.28 24.43 -0.04
N THR A 188 2.11 24.48 -0.69
CA THR A 188 1.28 25.69 -0.72
C THR A 188 0.93 26.16 0.70
N ARG A 189 0.49 25.25 1.57
CA ARG A 189 0.18 25.59 2.98
C ARG A 189 1.41 26.07 3.76
N SER A 190 2.58 25.49 3.50
CA SER A 190 3.83 25.93 4.10
C SER A 190 4.15 27.38 3.72
N GLU A 191 3.98 27.74 2.44
CA GLU A 191 4.16 29.13 2.00
C GLU A 191 3.07 30.06 2.56
N GLU A 192 1.81 29.64 2.64
CA GLU A 192 0.74 30.43 3.26
C GLU A 192 1.03 30.75 4.73
N GLU A 193 1.45 29.76 5.53
CA GLU A 193 1.81 29.95 6.93
C GLU A 193 3.03 30.87 7.07
N LYS A 194 4.03 30.73 6.20
CA LYS A 194 5.19 31.63 6.14
C LYS A 194 4.76 33.08 5.85
N GLN A 195 3.87 33.30 4.88
CA GLN A 195 3.35 34.64 4.57
C GLN A 195 2.50 35.22 5.70
N ARG A 196 1.70 34.38 6.36
CA ARG A 196 0.93 34.79 7.55
C ARG A 196 1.86 35.32 8.65
N ARG A 197 2.95 34.62 8.97
CA ARG A 197 3.93 35.08 9.97
C ARG A 197 4.64 36.37 9.59
N LEU A 198 4.93 36.57 8.31
CA LEU A 198 5.52 37.82 7.84
C LEU A 198 4.57 39.00 8.06
N ARG A 199 3.27 38.82 7.80
CA ARG A 199 2.24 39.84 8.07
C ARG A 199 2.07 40.14 9.57
N GLU A 200 2.01 39.09 10.40
CA GLU A 200 1.95 39.23 11.86
C GLU A 200 3.16 40.00 12.42
N LYS A 201 4.37 39.74 11.91
CA LYS A 201 5.59 40.47 12.28
C LYS A 201 5.63 41.92 11.79
N ALA A 202 4.96 42.21 10.68
CA ALA A 202 4.90 43.55 10.10
C ALA A 202 3.85 44.46 10.76
N GLY A 203 3.08 43.96 11.74
CA GLY A 203 2.05 44.74 12.43
C GLY A 203 0.81 45.05 11.58
N VAL A 204 0.65 44.38 10.45
CA VAL A 204 -0.52 44.53 9.57
C VAL A 204 -1.54 43.47 9.99
N SER A 205 -2.43 43.84 10.92
CA SER A 205 -3.63 43.06 11.25
C SER A 205 -4.80 43.43 10.34
#